data_AF-A0A251WJJ2-F1
#
_entry.id   AF-A0A251WJJ2-F1
#
_cell.length_a   1.000
_cell.length_b   1.000
_cell.length_c   1.000
_cell.angle_alpha   90.00
_cell.angle_beta   90.00
_cell.angle_gamma   90.00
#
_symmetry.space_group_name_H-M   'P 1'
#
loop_
_entity.id
_entity.type
_entity.pdbx_description
1 polymer ?
#
loop_
_entity_poly.entity_id
_entity_poly.type
_entity_poly.pdbx_seq_one_letter_code
_entity_poly.pdbx_strand_id
1 'polypeptide(L)'
;MRRDSIFYKLFQQSPALLFDLLPEAPSNADAYQFDSIEVKETSFRIDGVFLPPDPSGIVFFAEVQFQRDPLLYERLVCEAALYFYRNRDRCRDWKLVAIYPDATTEQPDWEAHQYLIDTGKLTRIYLDQVRSWEDLSIGIQLMILTTLEETAAITAARTLVQQTQNDRAIIEMISTIMVYKFTNLTRDEVEAMIGITLENTPIYRSIFAEGEQAGEQRGAQHGEATVILKLLKRRFGELPEAIVTQISGLPIAQLEEMAELLLDWQTVQELVTWLAQAQGDSPASPASEAPTDAPE
;
A
#
# COMPACT_ATOMS: atom_id res chain seq x y z
N MET A 1 1.39 -1.27 -1.15
CA MET A 1 2.40 -1.70 -0.16
C MET A 1 3.83 -1.19 -0.43
N ARG A 2 4.47 -1.46 -1.59
CA ARG A 2 5.90 -1.11 -1.81
C ARG A 2 6.15 0.38 -2.07
N ARG A 3 5.29 1.05 -2.85
CA ARG A 3 5.35 2.50 -3.06
C ARG A 3 5.11 3.24 -1.75
N ASP A 4 4.12 2.82 -0.98
CA ASP A 4 3.73 3.38 0.32
C ASP A 4 4.93 3.47 1.28
N SER A 5 5.83 2.49 1.29
CA SER A 5 7.05 2.51 2.11
C SER A 5 8.02 3.67 1.78
N ILE A 6 8.07 4.12 0.52
CA ILE A 6 8.87 5.27 0.11
C ILE A 6 8.22 6.56 0.60
N PHE A 7 6.89 6.65 0.52
CA PHE A 7 6.14 7.81 1.00
C PHE A 7 6.30 8.00 2.50
N TYR A 8 6.21 6.93 3.28
CA TYR A 8 6.43 7.00 4.72
C TYR A 8 7.87 7.40 5.07
N LYS A 9 8.87 6.98 4.29
CA LYS A 9 10.25 7.48 4.45
C LYS A 9 10.36 8.96 4.12
N LEU A 10 9.68 9.44 3.08
CA LEU A 10 9.64 10.87 2.75
C LEU A 10 9.04 11.68 3.90
N PHE A 11 7.91 11.25 4.44
CA PHE A 11 7.27 11.92 5.57
C PHE A 11 8.08 11.82 6.86
N GLN A 12 8.78 10.72 7.10
CA GLN A 12 9.66 10.57 8.26
C GLN A 12 10.86 11.52 8.19
N GLN A 13 11.39 11.77 6.99
CA GLN A 13 12.50 12.71 6.80
C GLN A 13 12.04 14.17 6.77
N SER A 14 10.87 14.44 6.19
CA SER A 14 10.29 15.78 6.08
C SER A 14 8.77 15.73 6.30
N PRO A 15 8.30 15.82 7.56
CA PRO A 15 6.87 15.84 7.87
C PRO A 15 6.14 17.03 7.23
N ALA A 16 6.87 18.15 7.04
CA ALA A 16 6.37 19.37 6.42
C ALA A 16 5.77 19.14 5.02
N LEU A 17 6.26 18.10 4.32
CA LEU A 17 5.86 17.75 2.96
C LEU A 17 4.36 17.56 2.79
N LEU A 18 3.68 17.00 3.79
CA LEU A 18 2.23 16.81 3.74
C LEU A 18 1.52 18.15 3.52
N PHE A 19 2.01 19.21 4.17
CA PHE A 19 1.35 20.51 4.18
C PHE A 19 1.59 21.30 2.88
N ASP A 20 2.65 20.99 2.14
CA ASP A 20 2.86 21.52 0.78
C ASP A 20 1.77 21.05 -0.19
N LEU A 21 1.16 19.88 0.07
CA LEU A 21 0.08 19.32 -0.74
C LEU A 21 -1.30 19.82 -0.33
N LEU A 22 -1.43 20.36 0.87
CA LEU A 22 -2.72 20.82 1.40
C LEU A 22 -3.01 22.24 0.91
N PRO A 23 -4.28 22.55 0.59
CA PRO A 23 -4.67 23.90 0.20
C PRO A 23 -4.48 24.92 1.34
N GLU A 24 -4.65 24.45 2.59
CA GLU A 24 -4.48 25.25 3.80
C GLU A 24 -3.54 24.53 4.78
N ALA A 25 -2.28 24.95 4.77
CA ALA A 25 -1.28 24.48 5.72
C ALA A 25 -1.44 25.18 7.10
N PRO A 26 -1.20 24.47 8.22
CA PRO A 26 -1.03 25.12 9.51
C PRO A 26 0.16 26.09 9.48
N SER A 27 0.06 27.23 10.17
CA SER A 27 1.17 28.19 10.29
C SER A 27 2.42 27.62 10.98
N ASN A 28 2.27 26.50 11.69
CA ASN A 28 3.33 25.78 12.38
C ASN A 28 3.68 24.44 11.73
N ALA A 29 3.42 24.27 10.42
CA ALA A 29 3.66 23.06 9.65
C ALA A 29 5.07 22.46 9.86
N ASP A 30 6.10 23.30 9.90
CA ASP A 30 7.50 22.88 10.05
C ASP A 30 7.81 22.23 11.41
N ALA A 31 6.94 22.40 12.40
CA ALA A 31 7.11 21.85 13.74
C ALA A 31 6.34 20.53 13.97
N TYR A 32 5.63 20.03 12.95
CA TYR A 32 4.94 18.75 13.05
C TYR A 32 5.91 17.58 13.06
N GLN A 33 5.52 16.52 13.77
CA GLN A 33 6.27 15.27 13.83
C GLN A 33 5.49 14.15 13.15
N PHE A 34 6.20 13.32 12.41
CA PHE A 34 5.63 12.12 11.78
C PHE A 34 5.84 10.90 12.69
N ASP A 35 4.81 10.09 12.88
CA ASP A 35 4.81 8.90 13.74
C ASP A 35 3.99 7.75 13.13
N SER A 36 4.37 6.50 13.45
CA SER A 36 3.60 5.29 13.15
C SER A 36 3.18 4.64 14.46
N ILE A 37 1.87 4.52 14.66
CA ILE A 37 1.28 4.24 15.97
C ILE A 37 0.58 2.88 15.95
N GLU A 38 1.07 1.96 16.76
CA GLU A 38 0.46 0.65 16.96
C GLU A 38 -0.49 0.65 18.17
N VAL A 39 -1.76 0.32 17.92
CA VAL A 39 -2.83 0.26 18.92
C VAL A 39 -3.01 -1.19 19.38
N LYS A 40 -2.42 -1.50 20.55
CA LYS A 40 -2.20 -2.88 21.05
C LYS A 40 -3.43 -3.75 21.33
N GLU A 41 -4.60 -3.19 21.64
CA GLU A 41 -5.77 -4.00 22.04
C GLU A 41 -6.60 -4.51 20.87
N THR A 42 -6.34 -4.02 19.66
CA THR A 42 -7.09 -4.38 18.44
C THR A 42 -6.18 -4.60 17.22
N SER A 43 -4.85 -4.63 17.43
CA SER A 43 -3.82 -4.77 16.37
C SER A 43 -4.04 -3.83 15.16
N PHE A 44 -4.40 -2.57 15.42
CA PHE A 44 -4.43 -1.56 14.36
C PHE A 44 -3.11 -0.80 14.35
N ARG A 45 -2.52 -0.63 13.17
CA ARG A 45 -1.33 0.20 12.96
C ARG A 45 -1.71 1.36 12.06
N ILE A 46 -1.50 2.58 12.55
CA ILE A 46 -1.74 3.80 11.80
C ILE A 46 -0.39 4.33 11.38
N ASP A 47 -0.06 4.20 10.10
CA ASP A 47 1.30 4.43 9.61
C ASP A 47 1.59 5.90 9.30
N GLY A 48 0.57 6.72 9.04
CA GLY A 48 0.74 8.12 8.65
C GLY A 48 0.17 9.14 9.63
N VAL A 49 0.70 9.21 10.85
CA VAL A 49 0.22 10.18 11.87
C VAL A 49 1.14 11.40 11.92
N PHE A 50 0.56 12.59 11.81
CA PHE A 50 1.28 13.87 11.90
C PHE A 50 0.79 14.62 13.14
N LEU A 51 1.68 14.71 14.12
CA LEU A 51 1.41 15.26 15.43
C LEU A 51 1.78 16.74 15.50
N PRO A 52 0.87 17.61 15.96
CA PRO A 52 1.18 19.02 16.17
C PRO A 52 2.14 19.19 17.36
N PRO A 53 2.95 20.26 17.38
CA PRO A 53 3.83 20.57 18.51
C PRO A 53 3.08 20.94 19.81
N ASP A 54 1.81 21.34 19.69
CA ASP A 54 0.92 21.67 20.81
C ASP A 54 -0.29 20.73 20.79
N PRO A 55 -0.64 20.09 21.94
CA PRO A 55 -1.88 19.33 22.13
C PRO A 55 -3.17 20.01 21.66
N SER A 56 -3.19 21.35 21.60
CA SER A 56 -4.35 22.11 21.11
C SER A 56 -4.50 22.13 19.58
N GLY A 57 -3.49 21.64 18.85
CA GLY A 57 -3.45 21.59 17.39
C GLY A 57 -4.29 20.47 16.76
N ILE A 58 -4.18 20.37 15.44
CA ILE A 58 -4.90 19.39 14.62
C ILE A 58 -3.95 18.22 14.34
N VAL A 59 -4.38 16.99 14.61
CA VAL A 59 -3.64 15.79 14.16
C VAL A 59 -4.07 15.45 12.74
N PHE A 60 -3.11 15.19 11.85
CA PHE A 60 -3.40 14.72 10.50
C PHE A 60 -3.10 13.24 10.39
N PHE A 61 -4.00 12.52 9.73
CA PHE A 61 -3.82 11.13 9.35
C PHE A 61 -3.74 11.07 7.84
N ALA A 62 -2.58 10.73 7.29
CA ALA A 62 -2.37 10.65 5.85
C ALA A 62 -2.15 9.21 5.42
N GLU A 63 -2.87 8.80 4.38
CA GLU A 63 -2.72 7.49 3.76
C GLU A 63 -2.45 7.67 2.27
N VAL A 64 -1.45 6.95 1.77
CA VAL A 64 -1.08 6.98 0.36
C VAL A 64 -1.53 5.68 -0.30
N GLN A 65 -2.44 5.79 -1.26
CA GLN A 65 -3.10 4.64 -1.86
C GLN A 65 -2.87 4.57 -3.37
N PHE A 66 -2.07 3.58 -3.79
CA PHE A 66 -1.72 3.33 -5.20
C PHE A 66 -2.52 2.23 -5.88
N GLN A 67 -3.38 1.55 -5.14
CA GLN A 67 -4.26 0.50 -5.63
C GLN A 67 -5.65 0.79 -5.13
N ARG A 68 -6.69 0.52 -5.91
CA ARG A 68 -8.06 0.72 -5.40
C ARG A 68 -8.27 -0.11 -4.14
N ASP A 69 -8.61 0.58 -3.06
CA ASP A 69 -9.07 0.00 -1.81
C ASP A 69 -10.52 0.46 -1.60
N PRO A 70 -11.52 -0.43 -1.70
CA PRO A 70 -12.92 -0.06 -1.60
C PRO A 70 -13.36 0.32 -0.18
N LEU A 71 -12.50 0.15 0.84
CA LEU A 71 -12.82 0.42 2.24
C LEU A 71 -11.83 1.40 2.90
N LEU A 72 -11.05 2.14 2.11
CA LEU A 72 -10.02 3.06 2.58
C LEU A 72 -10.57 4.10 3.56
N TYR A 73 -11.69 4.73 3.22
CA TYR A 73 -12.29 5.82 4.01
C TYR A 73 -12.90 5.29 5.31
N GLU A 74 -13.60 4.16 5.27
CA GLU A 74 -14.11 3.47 6.46
C GLU A 74 -12.96 3.14 7.42
N ARG A 75 -11.87 2.58 6.88
CA ARG A 75 -10.68 2.22 7.64
C ARG A 75 -10.04 3.46 8.28
N LEU A 76 -9.76 4.49 7.49
CA LEU A 76 -9.13 5.73 7.97
C LEU A 76 -9.97 6.46 9.03
N VAL A 77 -11.28 6.55 8.82
CA VAL A 77 -12.20 7.18 9.77
C VAL A 77 -12.21 6.40 11.09
N CYS A 78 -12.30 5.08 11.04
CA CYS A 78 -12.27 4.23 12.22
C CYS A 78 -10.94 4.37 12.99
N GLU A 79 -9.82 4.33 12.27
CA GLU A 79 -8.47 4.48 12.82
C GLU A 79 -8.28 5.84 13.51
N ALA A 80 -8.64 6.93 12.82
CA ALA A 80 -8.53 8.28 13.37
C ALA A 80 -9.46 8.48 14.58
N ALA A 81 -10.69 7.99 14.52
CA ALA A 81 -11.63 8.07 15.64
C ALA A 81 -11.14 7.28 16.86
N LEU A 82 -10.57 6.08 16.65
CA LEU A 82 -9.98 5.27 17.71
C LEU A 82 -8.77 5.95 18.35
N TYR A 83 -7.89 6.53 17.52
CA TYR A 83 -6.76 7.31 18.02
C TYR A 83 -7.23 8.50 18.86
N PHE A 84 -8.22 9.24 18.35
CA PHE A 84 -8.76 10.42 19.01
C PHE A 84 -9.44 10.08 20.34
N TYR A 85 -10.18 8.98 20.40
CA TYR A 85 -10.77 8.47 21.63
C TYR A 85 -9.70 8.20 22.71
N ARG A 86 -8.56 7.59 22.32
CA ARG A 86 -7.47 7.24 23.25
C ARG A 86 -6.59 8.41 23.67
N ASN A 87 -6.51 9.46 22.85
CA ASN A 87 -5.61 10.61 23.05
C ASN A 87 -6.37 11.93 23.15
N ARG A 88 -7.59 11.90 23.69
CA ARG A 88 -8.51 13.05 23.67
C ARG A 88 -7.97 14.30 24.38
N ASP A 89 -7.13 14.10 25.39
CA ASP A 89 -6.43 15.12 26.16
C ASP A 89 -5.24 15.74 25.40
N ARG A 90 -4.71 15.04 24.40
CA ARG A 90 -3.53 15.43 23.61
C ARG A 90 -3.85 15.84 22.18
N CYS A 91 -5.11 15.74 21.79
CA CYS A 91 -5.58 16.04 20.45
C CYS A 91 -6.92 16.76 20.54
N ARG A 92 -6.94 18.05 20.17
CA ARG A 92 -8.17 18.84 20.18
C ARG A 92 -9.06 18.53 18.98
N ASP A 93 -8.43 18.31 17.82
CA ASP A 93 -9.10 18.07 16.55
C ASP A 93 -8.26 17.22 15.59
N TRP A 94 -8.87 16.65 14.56
CA TRP A 94 -8.20 15.83 13.55
C TRP A 94 -8.68 16.05 12.12
N LYS A 95 -7.83 15.70 11.16
CA LYS A 95 -8.12 15.68 9.71
C LYS A 95 -7.53 14.42 9.06
N LEU A 96 -8.19 13.94 8.03
CA LEU A 96 -7.75 12.85 7.16
C LEU A 96 -7.23 13.41 5.84
N VAL A 97 -6.22 12.76 5.28
CA VAL A 97 -5.64 13.09 4.00
C VAL A 97 -5.45 11.80 3.20
N ALA A 98 -6.20 11.65 2.11
CA ALA A 98 -6.02 10.54 1.18
C ALA A 98 -5.24 11.02 -0.05
N ILE A 99 -4.10 10.37 -0.31
CA ILE A 99 -3.21 10.73 -1.41
C ILE A 99 -3.25 9.61 -2.46
N TYR A 100 -3.67 9.96 -3.67
CA TYR A 100 -3.81 9.05 -4.79
C TYR A 100 -2.88 9.45 -5.94
N PRO A 101 -2.44 8.50 -6.78
CA PRO A 101 -1.78 8.86 -8.03
C PRO A 101 -2.70 9.68 -8.94
N ASP A 102 -3.98 9.30 -9.02
CA ASP A 102 -5.01 9.89 -9.87
C ASP A 102 -6.40 9.60 -9.31
N ALA A 103 -7.42 10.26 -9.86
CA ALA A 103 -8.81 10.09 -9.44
C ALA A 103 -9.38 8.70 -9.74
N THR A 104 -8.78 7.95 -10.66
CA THR A 104 -9.26 6.61 -10.99
C THR A 104 -8.93 5.60 -9.90
N THR A 105 -7.93 5.88 -9.05
CA THR A 105 -7.51 5.00 -7.95
C THR A 105 -8.32 5.22 -6.67
N GLU A 106 -9.14 6.28 -6.62
CA GLU A 106 -10.02 6.57 -5.49
C GLU A 106 -10.99 5.41 -5.19
N GLN A 107 -11.29 5.23 -3.91
CA GLN A 107 -12.36 4.34 -3.45
C GLN A 107 -13.69 4.65 -4.17
N PRO A 108 -14.40 3.63 -4.70
CA PRO A 108 -15.78 3.80 -5.18
C PRO A 108 -16.78 3.99 -4.01
N ASP A 109 -17.98 4.48 -4.31
CA ASP A 109 -19.10 4.58 -3.36
C ASP A 109 -18.81 5.41 -2.09
N TRP A 110 -18.04 6.50 -2.24
CA TRP A 110 -17.60 7.35 -1.13
C TRP A 110 -18.69 8.28 -0.57
N GLU A 111 -19.92 8.25 -1.10
CA GLU A 111 -21.03 9.16 -0.74
C GLU A 111 -21.36 9.13 0.76
N ALA A 112 -21.17 7.99 1.42
CA ALA A 112 -21.33 7.87 2.87
C ALA A 112 -20.40 8.82 3.66
N HIS A 113 -19.26 9.20 3.07
CA HIS A 113 -18.25 10.09 3.65
C HIS A 113 -18.31 11.52 3.11
N GLN A 114 -19.31 11.86 2.28
CA GLN A 114 -19.42 13.17 1.63
C GLN A 114 -19.34 14.33 2.63
N TYR A 115 -19.99 14.21 3.79
CA TYR A 115 -19.91 15.22 4.84
C TYR A 115 -18.48 15.51 5.32
N LEU A 116 -17.61 14.49 5.39
CA LEU A 116 -16.21 14.67 5.78
C LEU A 116 -15.43 15.44 4.72
N ILE A 117 -15.74 15.21 3.44
CA ILE A 117 -15.12 15.91 2.32
C ILE A 117 -15.58 17.38 2.32
N ASP A 118 -16.88 17.61 2.40
CA ASP A 118 -17.49 18.96 2.34
C ASP A 118 -17.03 19.85 3.51
N THR A 119 -16.79 19.26 4.67
CA THR A 119 -16.28 19.98 5.85
C THR A 119 -14.75 20.15 5.87
N GLY A 120 -14.04 19.57 4.91
CA GLY A 120 -12.56 19.54 4.90
C GLY A 120 -11.95 18.66 5.98
N LYS A 121 -12.73 17.75 6.58
CA LYS A 121 -12.25 16.70 7.48
C LYS A 121 -11.52 15.59 6.75
N LEU A 122 -11.89 15.31 5.50
CA LEU A 122 -11.19 14.41 4.59
C LEU A 122 -10.74 15.21 3.36
N THR A 123 -9.43 15.37 3.21
CA THR A 123 -8.84 16.03 2.03
C THR A 123 -8.34 14.97 1.06
N ARG A 124 -8.68 15.12 -0.22
CA ARG A 124 -8.25 14.24 -1.30
C ARG A 124 -7.18 14.95 -2.12
N ILE A 125 -6.06 14.29 -2.34
CA ILE A 125 -4.96 14.79 -3.15
C ILE A 125 -4.76 13.79 -4.29
N TYR A 126 -4.75 14.28 -5.52
CA TYR A 126 -4.43 13.50 -6.70
C TYR A 126 -3.12 14.02 -7.29
N LEU A 127 -2.08 13.18 -7.30
CA LEU A 127 -0.72 13.58 -7.67
C LEU A 127 -0.60 14.01 -9.15
N ASP A 128 -1.44 13.47 -10.03
CA ASP A 128 -1.55 13.86 -11.43
C ASP A 128 -2.12 15.29 -11.63
N GLN A 129 -2.76 15.86 -10.62
CA GLN A 129 -3.37 17.19 -10.64
C GLN A 129 -2.59 18.24 -9.83
N VAL A 130 -1.47 17.84 -9.24
CA VAL A 130 -0.60 18.74 -8.49
C VAL A 130 0.06 19.74 -9.45
N ARG A 131 0.42 20.94 -8.95
CA ARG A 131 0.90 22.11 -9.73
C ARG A 131 2.03 21.78 -10.72
N SER A 132 2.36 22.72 -11.60
CA SER A 132 3.50 22.62 -12.53
C SER A 132 4.77 22.15 -11.81
N TRP A 133 5.43 21.15 -12.39
CA TRP A 133 6.57 20.43 -11.82
C TRP A 133 7.66 21.35 -11.23
N GLU A 134 7.92 22.48 -11.88
CA GLU A 134 8.95 23.44 -11.52
C GLU A 134 8.69 24.19 -10.21
N ASP A 135 7.43 24.31 -9.79
CA ASP A 135 7.02 25.03 -8.58
C ASP A 135 6.87 24.12 -7.35
N LEU A 136 7.10 22.81 -7.53
CA LEU A 136 6.92 21.81 -6.48
C LEU A 136 8.17 21.67 -5.62
N SER A 137 7.97 21.40 -4.33
CA SER A 137 9.06 21.00 -3.45
C SER A 137 9.64 19.64 -3.90
N ILE A 138 10.92 19.42 -3.62
CA ILE A 138 11.63 18.20 -4.06
C ILE A 138 10.91 16.94 -3.58
N GLY A 139 10.38 16.91 -2.35
CA GLY A 139 9.67 15.73 -1.89
C GLY A 139 8.37 15.46 -2.64
N ILE A 140 7.64 16.49 -3.09
CA ILE A 140 6.45 16.27 -3.93
C ILE A 140 6.87 15.76 -5.31
N GLN A 141 7.96 16.30 -5.87
CA GLN A 141 8.52 15.78 -7.12
C GLN A 141 8.93 14.30 -6.99
N LEU A 142 9.48 13.88 -5.83
CA LEU A 142 9.77 12.47 -5.54
C LEU A 142 8.48 11.64 -5.44
N MET A 143 7.42 12.16 -4.83
CA MET A 143 6.11 11.50 -4.79
C MET A 143 5.55 11.28 -6.21
N ILE A 144 5.57 12.32 -7.04
CA ILE A 144 5.12 12.25 -8.44
C ILE A 144 6.01 11.29 -9.25
N LEU A 145 7.34 11.27 -9.02
CA LEU A 145 8.25 10.35 -9.70
C LEU A 145 7.80 8.88 -9.58
N THR A 146 7.17 8.50 -8.47
CA THR A 146 6.64 7.14 -8.30
C THR A 146 5.49 6.81 -9.27
N THR A 147 4.75 7.82 -9.73
CA THR A 147 3.54 7.70 -10.57
C THR A 147 3.84 7.78 -12.06
N LEU A 148 4.92 8.48 -12.46
CA LEU A 148 5.27 8.70 -13.86
C LEU A 148 5.54 7.42 -14.65
N GLU A 149 5.20 7.42 -15.94
CA GLU A 149 5.61 6.37 -16.87
C GLU A 149 7.14 6.31 -17.03
N GLU A 150 7.67 5.14 -17.44
CA GLU A 150 9.11 4.87 -17.47
C GLU A 150 9.93 5.97 -18.17
N THR A 151 9.53 6.39 -19.38
CA THR A 151 10.27 7.38 -20.17
C THR A 151 10.28 8.77 -19.51
N ALA A 152 9.15 9.19 -18.95
CA ALA A 152 9.02 10.45 -18.23
C ALA A 152 9.81 10.41 -16.90
N ALA A 153 9.75 9.28 -16.20
CA ALA A 153 10.45 9.07 -14.93
C ALA A 153 11.97 9.23 -15.06
N ILE A 154 12.57 8.74 -16.15
CA ILE A 154 14.01 8.91 -16.40
C ILE A 154 14.39 10.39 -16.49
N THR A 155 13.59 11.16 -17.24
CA THR A 155 13.85 12.59 -17.44
C THR A 155 13.67 13.36 -16.14
N ALA A 156 12.59 13.09 -15.41
CA ALA A 156 12.31 13.68 -14.11
C ALA A 156 13.39 13.34 -13.07
N ALA A 157 13.83 12.08 -12.99
CA ALA A 157 14.88 11.64 -12.08
C ALA A 157 16.22 12.34 -12.36
N ARG A 158 16.60 12.48 -13.63
CA ARG A 158 17.82 13.23 -14.01
C ARG A 158 17.75 14.70 -13.60
N THR A 159 16.61 15.35 -13.81
CA THR A 159 16.39 16.73 -13.36
C THR A 159 16.51 16.84 -11.85
N LEU A 160 15.89 15.93 -11.10
CA LEU A 160 15.96 15.89 -9.64
C LEU A 160 17.38 15.70 -9.11
N VAL A 161 18.15 14.79 -9.73
CA VAL A 161 19.57 14.56 -9.40
C VAL A 161 20.39 15.85 -9.60
N GLN A 162 20.14 16.58 -10.69
CA GLN A 162 20.84 17.85 -10.96
C GLN A 162 20.45 18.96 -9.96
N GLN A 163 19.16 19.05 -9.62
CA GLN A 163 18.65 20.06 -8.70
C GLN A 163 19.14 19.87 -7.26
N THR A 164 19.35 18.62 -6.84
CA THR A 164 19.65 18.28 -5.44
C THR A 164 21.13 18.38 -5.08
N GLN A 165 22.01 18.79 -6.01
CA GLN A 165 23.43 19.12 -5.78
C GLN A 165 24.20 18.14 -4.87
N ASN A 166 23.95 16.83 -4.99
CA ASN A 166 24.55 15.77 -4.17
C ASN A 166 24.01 15.62 -2.73
N ASP A 167 22.78 16.05 -2.45
CA ASP A 167 22.08 15.56 -1.26
C ASP A 167 21.95 14.04 -1.37
N ARG A 168 22.81 13.33 -0.63
CA ARG A 168 22.93 11.88 -0.69
C ARG A 168 21.62 11.19 -0.32
N ALA A 169 20.88 11.72 0.66
CA ALA A 169 19.63 11.10 1.10
C ALA A 169 18.57 11.17 -0.01
N ILE A 170 18.47 12.31 -0.69
CA ILE A 170 17.54 12.50 -1.80
C ILE A 170 17.93 11.64 -3.00
N ILE A 171 19.23 11.59 -3.34
CA ILE A 171 19.71 10.75 -4.45
C ILE A 171 19.47 9.26 -4.17
N GLU A 172 19.68 8.79 -2.93
CA GLU A 172 19.35 7.43 -2.53
C GLU A 172 17.84 7.14 -2.69
N MET A 173 16.97 8.10 -2.36
CA MET A 173 15.52 7.98 -2.58
C MET A 173 15.15 7.93 -4.06
N ILE A 174 15.71 8.82 -4.89
CA ILE A 174 15.50 8.81 -6.35
C ILE A 174 15.90 7.45 -6.90
N SER A 175 17.08 6.95 -6.55
CA SER A 175 17.58 5.66 -7.00
C SER A 175 16.65 4.52 -6.55
N THR A 176 16.22 4.54 -5.30
CA THR A 176 15.27 3.55 -4.76
C THR A 176 13.96 3.54 -5.55
N ILE A 177 13.37 4.72 -5.81
CA ILE A 177 12.15 4.86 -6.61
C ILE A 177 12.35 4.28 -8.01
N MET A 178 13.48 4.59 -8.65
CA MET A 178 13.79 4.14 -10.01
C MET A 178 14.04 2.64 -10.08
N VAL A 179 14.76 2.04 -9.12
CA VAL A 179 14.95 0.58 -9.03
C VAL A 179 13.60 -0.14 -8.88
N TYR A 180 12.69 0.37 -8.06
CA TYR A 180 11.35 -0.23 -7.94
C TYR A 180 10.50 -0.05 -9.20
N LYS A 181 10.72 1.02 -9.97
CA LYS A 181 10.00 1.25 -11.23
C LYS A 181 10.52 0.34 -12.34
N PHE A 182 11.83 0.16 -12.44
CA PHE A 182 12.50 -0.64 -13.46
C PHE A 182 12.91 -2.02 -12.93
N THR A 183 11.93 -2.88 -12.68
CA THR A 183 12.16 -4.21 -12.06
C THR A 183 13.03 -5.16 -12.90
N ASN A 184 13.19 -4.86 -14.20
CA ASN A 184 13.98 -5.67 -15.13
C ASN A 184 15.43 -5.20 -15.27
N LEU A 185 15.80 -4.07 -14.64
CA LEU A 185 17.13 -3.52 -14.71
C LEU A 185 17.87 -3.77 -13.40
N THR A 186 19.16 -4.01 -13.53
CA THR A 186 20.06 -4.02 -12.39
C THR A 186 20.24 -2.60 -11.86
N ARG A 187 20.66 -2.51 -10.60
CA ARG A 187 20.97 -1.23 -9.97
C ARG A 187 21.97 -0.41 -10.78
N ASP A 188 23.06 -1.01 -11.22
CA ASP A 188 24.12 -0.31 -11.95
C ASP A 188 23.58 0.26 -13.27
N GLU A 189 22.66 -0.46 -13.92
CA GLU A 189 21.96 0.03 -15.11
C GLU A 189 21.03 1.21 -14.80
N VAL A 190 20.29 1.17 -13.68
CA VAL A 190 19.43 2.27 -13.24
C VAL A 190 20.25 3.51 -12.87
N GLU A 191 21.34 3.33 -12.12
CA GLU A 191 22.24 4.43 -11.73
C GLU A 191 22.89 5.07 -12.95
N ALA A 192 23.41 4.27 -13.88
CA ALA A 192 23.94 4.76 -15.15
C ALA A 192 22.87 5.49 -15.98
N MET A 193 21.62 4.99 -15.96
CA MET A 193 20.50 5.60 -16.66
C MET A 193 20.16 7.00 -16.12
N ILE A 194 20.19 7.21 -14.80
CA ILE A 194 19.90 8.53 -14.20
C ILE A 194 21.16 9.39 -13.96
N GLY A 195 22.34 8.87 -14.31
CA GLY A 195 23.61 9.62 -14.30
C GLY A 195 24.23 9.78 -12.92
N ILE A 196 24.04 8.80 -12.02
CA ILE A 196 24.62 8.78 -10.68
C ILE A 196 25.55 7.59 -10.48
N THR A 197 26.33 7.64 -9.40
CA THR A 197 27.10 6.50 -8.90
C THR A 197 27.04 6.55 -7.38
N LEU A 198 26.27 5.65 -6.75
CA LEU A 198 26.12 5.61 -5.30
C LEU A 198 27.04 4.55 -4.68
N GLU A 199 27.74 4.92 -3.62
CA GLU A 199 28.50 3.95 -2.80
C GLU A 199 27.54 2.97 -2.10
N ASN A 200 27.99 1.74 -1.85
CA ASN A 200 27.19 0.68 -1.20
C ASN A 200 26.94 0.95 0.30
N THR A 201 26.01 1.86 0.62
CA THR A 201 25.66 2.17 2.02
C THR A 201 24.85 1.03 2.67
N PRO A 202 24.93 0.82 4.00
CA PRO A 202 24.26 -0.28 4.70
C PRO A 202 22.72 -0.24 4.61
N ILE A 203 22.13 0.96 4.67
CA ILE A 203 20.67 1.16 4.52
C ILE A 203 20.21 0.72 3.12
N TYR A 204 21.02 1.02 2.10
CA TYR A 204 20.79 0.64 0.71
C TYR A 204 20.78 -0.88 0.49
N ARG A 205 21.64 -1.62 1.21
CA ARG A 205 21.63 -3.10 1.17
C ARG A 205 20.39 -3.71 1.81
N SER A 206 19.93 -3.17 2.95
CA SER A 206 18.79 -3.73 3.67
C SER A 206 17.48 -3.65 2.87
N ILE A 207 17.20 -2.48 2.28
CA ILE A 207 15.96 -2.24 1.53
C ILE A 207 15.92 -3.10 0.25
N PHE A 208 17.08 -3.27 -0.40
CA PHE A 208 17.16 -4.09 -1.61
C PHE A 208 17.09 -5.58 -1.29
N ALA A 209 17.77 -6.06 -0.25
CA ALA A 209 17.67 -7.46 0.16
C ALA A 209 16.22 -7.87 0.47
N GLU A 210 15.47 -7.01 1.17
CA GLU A 210 14.04 -7.22 1.41
C GLU A 210 13.21 -7.15 0.11
N GLY A 211 13.58 -6.26 -0.81
CA GLY A 211 12.92 -6.09 -2.12
C GLY A 211 13.13 -7.27 -3.07
N GLU A 212 14.35 -7.80 -3.14
CA GLU A 212 14.75 -8.97 -3.92
C GLU A 212 14.07 -10.23 -3.37
N GLN A 213 14.17 -10.47 -2.06
CA GLN A 213 13.55 -11.62 -1.42
C GLN A 213 12.02 -11.61 -1.58
N ALA A 214 11.37 -10.45 -1.42
CA ALA A 214 9.93 -10.33 -1.68
C ALA A 214 9.60 -10.41 -3.19
N GLY A 215 10.54 -10.08 -4.07
CA GLY A 215 10.42 -10.24 -5.52
C GLY A 215 10.46 -11.71 -5.93
N GLU A 216 11.45 -12.46 -5.42
CA GLU A 216 11.59 -13.90 -5.63
C GLU A 216 10.38 -14.67 -5.12
N GLN A 217 9.92 -14.39 -3.90
CA GLN A 217 8.74 -15.06 -3.34
C GLN A 217 7.49 -14.84 -4.19
N ARG A 218 7.28 -13.62 -4.70
CA ARG A 218 6.15 -13.35 -5.60
C ARG A 218 6.33 -13.98 -6.97
N GLY A 219 7.55 -13.97 -7.52
CA GLY A 219 7.87 -14.65 -8.77
C GLY A 219 7.62 -16.15 -8.69
N ALA A 220 7.99 -16.76 -7.57
CA ALA A 220 7.72 -18.15 -7.26
C ALA A 220 6.20 -18.42 -7.16
N GLN A 221 5.48 -17.65 -6.33
CA GLN A 221 4.03 -17.77 -6.18
C GLN A 221 3.29 -17.63 -7.51
N HIS A 222 3.61 -16.61 -8.31
CA HIS A 222 2.97 -16.37 -9.59
C HIS A 222 3.32 -17.44 -10.63
N GLY A 223 4.58 -17.90 -10.62
CA GLY A 223 5.05 -19.00 -11.47
C GLY A 223 4.32 -20.31 -11.15
N GLU A 224 4.18 -20.62 -9.87
CA GLU A 224 3.51 -21.82 -9.39
C GLU A 224 2.01 -21.81 -9.68
N ALA A 225 1.32 -20.70 -9.36
CA ALA A 225 -0.09 -20.51 -9.73
C ALA A 225 -0.30 -20.67 -11.25
N THR A 226 0.60 -20.11 -12.07
CA THR A 226 0.53 -20.24 -13.53
C THR A 226 0.67 -21.70 -13.99
N VAL A 227 1.59 -22.46 -13.39
CA VAL A 227 1.78 -23.88 -13.72
C VAL A 227 0.55 -24.68 -13.31
N ILE A 228 0.03 -24.47 -12.10
CA ILE A 228 -1.15 -25.20 -11.63
C ILE A 228 -2.37 -24.89 -12.50
N LEU A 229 -2.61 -23.61 -12.85
CA LEU A 229 -3.69 -23.23 -13.75
C LEU A 229 -3.57 -23.89 -15.13
N LYS A 230 -2.35 -24.01 -15.69
CA LYS A 230 -2.13 -24.74 -16.95
C LYS A 230 -2.44 -26.23 -16.82
N LEU A 231 -2.08 -26.86 -15.69
CA LEU A 231 -2.36 -28.28 -15.44
C LEU A 231 -3.86 -28.53 -15.25
N LEU A 232 -4.53 -27.69 -14.44
CA LEU A 232 -5.98 -27.77 -14.23
C LEU A 232 -6.74 -27.52 -15.54
N LYS A 233 -6.33 -26.53 -16.34
CA LYS A 233 -6.91 -26.28 -17.66
C LYS A 233 -6.73 -27.46 -18.61
N ARG A 234 -5.58 -28.14 -18.55
CA ARG A 234 -5.34 -29.35 -19.34
C ARG A 234 -6.20 -30.53 -18.90
N ARG A 235 -6.48 -30.66 -17.59
CA ARG A 235 -7.24 -31.78 -17.01
C ARG A 235 -8.75 -31.60 -17.11
N PHE A 236 -9.24 -30.39 -16.82
CA PHE A 236 -10.66 -30.09 -16.68
C PHE A 236 -11.23 -29.22 -17.80
N GLY A 237 -10.38 -28.71 -18.70
CA GLY A 237 -10.79 -27.78 -19.76
C GLY A 237 -10.81 -26.33 -19.28
N GLU A 238 -11.61 -25.48 -19.94
CA GLU A 238 -11.72 -24.07 -19.54
C GLU A 238 -12.26 -23.94 -18.11
N LEU A 239 -11.55 -23.19 -17.27
CA LEU A 239 -11.93 -22.94 -15.88
C LEU A 239 -12.72 -21.64 -15.78
N PRO A 240 -13.73 -21.56 -14.90
CA PRO A 240 -14.40 -20.31 -14.56
C PRO A 240 -13.42 -19.23 -14.09
N GLU A 241 -13.63 -17.98 -14.51
CA GLU A 241 -12.76 -16.84 -14.17
C GLU A 241 -12.60 -16.66 -12.66
N ALA A 242 -13.69 -16.87 -11.89
CA ALA A 242 -13.64 -16.81 -10.42
C ALA A 242 -12.60 -17.78 -9.81
N ILE A 243 -12.47 -18.99 -10.36
CA ILE A 243 -11.50 -19.99 -9.89
C ILE A 243 -10.08 -19.54 -10.25
N VAL A 244 -9.89 -18.97 -11.44
CA VAL A 244 -8.60 -18.45 -11.89
C VAL A 244 -8.11 -17.32 -10.97
N THR A 245 -8.99 -16.39 -10.64
CA THR A 245 -8.68 -15.28 -9.72
C THR A 245 -8.35 -15.77 -8.33
N GLN A 246 -9.12 -16.73 -7.80
CA GLN A 246 -8.88 -17.30 -6.48
C GLN A 246 -7.51 -17.98 -6.40
N ILE A 247 -7.19 -18.86 -7.36
CA ILE A 247 -5.91 -19.59 -7.39
C ILE A 247 -4.73 -18.63 -7.50
N SER A 248 -4.86 -17.57 -8.32
CA SER A 248 -3.80 -16.57 -8.49
C SER A 248 -3.53 -15.75 -7.22
N GLY A 249 -4.47 -15.74 -6.26
CA GLY A 249 -4.36 -15.05 -4.98
C GLY A 249 -3.94 -15.93 -3.79
N LEU A 250 -3.83 -17.25 -3.97
CA LEU A 250 -3.48 -18.17 -2.87
C LEU A 250 -2.02 -17.97 -2.42
N PRO A 251 -1.72 -18.02 -1.10
CA PRO A 251 -0.35 -18.05 -0.59
C PRO A 251 0.44 -19.23 -1.16
N ILE A 252 1.76 -19.07 -1.32
CA ILE A 252 2.63 -20.09 -1.92
C ILE A 252 2.53 -21.46 -1.23
N ALA A 253 2.44 -21.50 0.11
CA ALA A 253 2.29 -22.76 0.84
C ALA A 253 0.99 -23.52 0.48
N GLN A 254 -0.09 -22.79 0.18
CA GLN A 254 -1.35 -23.41 -0.26
C GLN A 254 -1.25 -23.85 -1.73
N LEU A 255 -0.48 -23.14 -2.56
CA LEU A 255 -0.21 -23.56 -3.93
C LEU A 255 0.63 -24.84 -3.97
N GLU A 256 1.65 -24.94 -3.11
CA GLU A 256 2.49 -26.15 -2.98
C GLU A 256 1.65 -27.36 -2.53
N GLU A 257 0.80 -27.18 -1.51
CA GLU A 257 -0.14 -28.23 -1.07
C GLU A 257 -1.10 -28.62 -2.20
N MET A 258 -1.64 -27.64 -2.92
CA MET A 258 -2.49 -27.89 -4.08
C MET A 258 -1.74 -28.62 -5.19
N ALA A 259 -0.46 -28.34 -5.41
CA ALA A 259 0.34 -29.00 -6.43
C ALA A 259 0.53 -30.50 -6.18
N GLU A 260 0.51 -30.93 -4.92
CA GLU A 260 0.50 -32.36 -4.58
C GLU A 260 -0.87 -33.00 -4.82
N LEU A 261 -1.93 -32.34 -4.36
CA LEU A 261 -3.30 -32.87 -4.41
C LEU A 261 -3.93 -32.83 -5.81
N LEU A 262 -3.51 -31.89 -6.68
CA LEU A 262 -4.16 -31.70 -7.98
C LEU A 262 -4.11 -32.94 -8.86
N LEU A 263 -3.11 -33.80 -8.65
CA LEU A 263 -2.91 -35.03 -9.42
C LEU A 263 -3.93 -36.11 -9.04
N ASP A 264 -4.48 -36.05 -7.83
CA ASP A 264 -5.44 -37.03 -7.33
C ASP A 264 -6.89 -36.68 -7.67
N TRP A 265 -7.21 -35.39 -7.87
CA TRP A 265 -8.58 -34.95 -8.11
C TRP A 265 -9.21 -35.48 -9.40
N GLN A 266 -10.36 -36.14 -9.31
CA GLN A 266 -11.03 -36.65 -10.51
C GLN A 266 -12.05 -35.67 -11.10
N THR A 267 -12.53 -34.73 -10.28
CA THR A 267 -13.58 -33.80 -10.66
C THR A 267 -13.27 -32.36 -10.26
N VAL A 268 -13.88 -31.40 -10.98
CA VAL A 268 -13.79 -29.96 -10.65
C VAL A 268 -14.43 -29.66 -9.28
N GLN A 269 -15.37 -30.49 -8.82
CA GLN A 269 -16.05 -30.30 -7.54
C GLN A 269 -15.08 -30.46 -6.35
N GLU A 270 -14.09 -31.35 -6.46
CA GLU A 270 -13.05 -31.53 -5.45
C GLU A 270 -12.16 -30.29 -5.32
N LEU A 271 -11.79 -29.68 -6.46
CA LEU A 271 -11.08 -28.39 -6.50
C LEU A 271 -11.88 -27.28 -5.83
N VAL A 272 -13.17 -27.16 -6.14
CA VAL A 272 -14.05 -26.13 -5.54
C VAL A 272 -14.18 -26.34 -4.03
N THR A 273 -14.29 -27.60 -3.58
CA THR A 273 -14.40 -27.93 -2.15
C THR A 273 -13.11 -27.57 -1.41
N TRP A 274 -11.95 -27.87 -2.01
CA TRP A 274 -10.67 -27.50 -1.42
C TRP A 274 -10.47 -25.99 -1.36
N LEU A 275 -10.84 -25.25 -2.43
CA LEU A 275 -10.76 -23.78 -2.44
C LEU A 275 -11.61 -23.13 -1.33
N ALA A 276 -12.80 -23.66 -1.06
CA ALA A 276 -13.64 -23.20 0.05
C ALA A 276 -12.97 -23.42 1.42
N GLN A 277 -12.32 -24.57 1.61
CA GLN A 277 -11.59 -24.89 2.84
C GLN A 277 -10.34 -24.01 3.01
N ALA A 278 -9.59 -23.78 1.93
CA ALA A 278 -8.37 -22.97 1.92
C ALA A 278 -8.64 -21.49 2.24
N GLN A 279 -9.86 -21.00 2.00
CA GLN A 279 -10.31 -19.63 2.28
C GLN A 279 -10.93 -19.45 3.67
N GLY A 280 -11.09 -20.52 4.46
CA GLY A 280 -11.68 -20.46 5.80
C GLY A 280 -13.21 -20.47 5.83
N ASP A 281 -13.89 -20.65 4.70
CA ASP A 281 -15.32 -20.91 4.65
C ASP A 281 -15.58 -22.38 5.00
N SER A 282 -15.55 -22.67 6.29
CA SER A 282 -16.03 -23.95 6.81
C SER A 282 -17.53 -24.06 6.53
N PRO A 283 -18.01 -25.08 5.80
CA PRO A 283 -19.45 -25.28 5.66
C PRO A 283 -20.00 -25.60 7.05
N ALA A 284 -20.93 -24.77 7.52
CA ALA A 284 -21.58 -24.93 8.81
C ALA A 284 -22.00 -26.39 9.04
N SER A 285 -21.46 -26.98 10.10
CA SER A 285 -21.84 -28.30 10.58
C SER A 285 -23.35 -28.31 10.85
N PRO A 286 -24.12 -29.32 10.39
CA PRO A 286 -25.55 -29.36 10.66
C PRO A 286 -25.75 -29.57 12.15
N ALA A 287 -26.50 -28.65 12.75
CA ALA A 287 -26.88 -28.68 14.16
C ALA A 287 -27.46 -30.05 14.53
N SER A 288 -26.81 -30.68 15.51
CA SER A 288 -27.32 -31.83 16.25
C SER A 288 -28.68 -31.49 16.86
N GLU A 289 -29.76 -32.06 16.33
CA GLU A 289 -31.05 -32.12 17.00
C GLU A 289 -30.90 -32.82 18.35
N ALA A 290 -31.12 -32.07 19.43
CA ALA A 290 -31.28 -32.64 20.77
C ALA A 290 -32.72 -33.16 20.92
N PRO A 291 -32.94 -34.36 21.47
CA PRO A 291 -34.28 -34.85 21.77
C PRO A 291 -34.80 -34.17 23.04
N THR A 292 -35.92 -33.48 22.91
CA THR A 292 -36.67 -32.93 24.05
C THR A 292 -37.37 -34.06 24.77
N ASP A 293 -36.75 -34.57 25.84
CA ASP A 293 -37.41 -35.41 26.84
C ASP A 293 -38.39 -34.55 27.65
N ALA A 294 -39.67 -34.93 27.62
CA ALA A 294 -40.64 -34.53 28.63
C ALA A 294 -40.43 -35.39 29.89
N PRO A 295 -40.71 -34.84 31.08
CA PRO A 295 -41.80 -35.47 31.82
C PRO A 295 -42.70 -34.50 32.60
N GLU A 296 -43.90 -35.06 32.85
CA GLU A 296 -45.03 -34.70 33.75
C GLU A 296 -44.93 -33.48 34.68
#